data_AF-A0A7W6PJV3-F1
#
_entry.id   AF-A0A7W6PJV3-F1
#
_cell.length_a   1.000
_cell.length_b   1.000
_cell.length_c   1.000
_cell.angle_alpha   90.00
_cell.angle_beta   90.00
_cell.angle_gamma   90.00
#
_symmetry.space_group_name_H-M   'P 1'
#
loop_
_entity.id
_entity.type
_entity.pdbx_description
1 polymer ?
#
loop_
_entity_poly.entity_id
_entity_poly.type
_entity_poly.pdbx_seq_one_letter_code
_entity_poly.pdbx_strand_id
1 'polypeptide(L)'
;MSEQSWLAYIGAIAGIIGAIIGIVGAVVAIQAFRRTGELKALDLRLELRRTESTLRSDIQDLIPLLELAKKSRTRLAAAQGNFHSAATTHWLCQWDADVAEAKKLVAGASALDIDCSSFSQAELEARLVTVHKLQRQLAQLSGKYQSSLAADDSGREHLRADQRVITQARLDGKL
;
A
#
# COMPACT_ATOMS: atom_id res chain seq x y z
N MET A 1 15.91 -12.52 -41.73
CA MET A 1 15.91 -12.32 -40.27
C MET A 1 17.09 -11.40 -39.96
N SER A 2 16.82 -10.23 -39.38
CA SER A 2 17.76 -9.11 -39.28
C SER A 2 18.80 -9.29 -38.17
N GLU A 3 20.05 -8.91 -38.44
CA GLU A 3 21.24 -8.97 -37.56
C GLU A 3 21.02 -8.36 -36.16
N GLN A 4 20.07 -7.43 -36.04
CA GLN A 4 19.62 -6.83 -34.77
C GLN A 4 19.16 -7.87 -33.73
N SER A 5 18.56 -8.97 -34.18
CA SER A 5 18.02 -10.01 -33.31
C SER A 5 19.10 -10.92 -32.71
N TRP A 6 20.24 -11.07 -33.38
CA TRP A 6 21.35 -11.92 -32.94
C TRP A 6 22.21 -11.24 -31.86
N LEU A 7 22.49 -9.94 -32.01
CA LEU A 7 23.21 -9.16 -31.00
C LEU A 7 22.41 -9.02 -29.70
N ALA A 8 21.09 -8.88 -29.79
CA ALA A 8 20.21 -8.87 -28.62
C ALA A 8 20.21 -10.23 -27.89
N TYR A 9 20.32 -11.34 -28.62
CA TYR A 9 20.37 -12.69 -28.06
C TYR A 9 21.68 -12.97 -27.30
N ILE A 10 22.82 -12.54 -27.86
CA ILE A 10 24.13 -12.70 -27.19
C ILE A 10 24.24 -11.80 -25.95
N GLY A 11 23.72 -10.56 -26.01
CA GLY A 11 23.68 -9.65 -24.86
C GLY A 11 22.83 -10.19 -23.70
N ALA A 12 21.72 -10.84 -24.00
CA ALA A 12 20.87 -11.47 -23.00
C ALA A 12 21.55 -12.67 -22.31
N ILE A 13 22.27 -13.50 -23.06
CA ILE A 13 22.96 -14.70 -22.51
C ILE A 13 24.13 -14.30 -21.61
N ALA A 14 24.94 -13.30 -22.00
CA ALA A 14 26.04 -12.81 -21.18
C ALA A 14 25.54 -12.19 -19.85
N GLY A 15 24.40 -11.49 -19.88
CA GLY A 15 23.76 -10.92 -18.68
C GLY A 15 23.26 -11.99 -17.70
N ILE A 16 22.76 -13.12 -18.21
CA ILE A 16 22.26 -14.23 -17.39
C ILE A 16 23.41 -14.96 -16.69
N ILE A 17 24.53 -15.19 -17.38
CA ILE A 17 25.70 -15.88 -16.80
C ILE A 17 26.34 -15.02 -15.69
N GLY A 18 26.38 -13.69 -15.86
CA GLY A 18 26.86 -12.76 -14.82
C GLY A 18 25.98 -12.76 -13.56
N ALA A 19 24.66 -12.86 -13.71
CA ALA A 19 23.74 -12.92 -12.59
C ALA A 19 23.91 -14.21 -11.75
N ILE A 20 24.20 -15.34 -12.40
CA ILE A 20 24.36 -16.63 -11.73
C ILE A 20 25.64 -16.67 -10.87
N ILE A 21 26.76 -16.11 -11.35
CA ILE A 21 28.02 -16.05 -10.60
C ILE A 21 27.92 -15.11 -9.39
N GLY A 22 27.18 -14.00 -9.51
CA GLY A 22 26.91 -13.08 -8.39
C GLY A 22 26.09 -13.71 -7.25
N ILE A 23 25.18 -14.63 -7.58
CA ILE A 23 24.35 -15.35 -6.60
C ILE A 23 25.21 -16.31 -5.77
N VAL A 24 26.19 -17.00 -6.37
CA VAL A 24 27.08 -17.94 -5.64
C VAL A 24 27.99 -17.20 -4.65
N GLY A 25 28.54 -16.05 -5.04
CA GLY A 25 29.36 -15.22 -4.14
C GLY A 25 28.57 -14.66 -2.95
N ALA A 26 27.31 -14.26 -3.17
CA ALA A 26 26.41 -13.81 -2.11
C ALA A 26 26.07 -14.92 -1.11
N VAL A 27 25.85 -16.15 -1.58
CA VAL A 27 25.53 -17.31 -0.72
C VAL A 27 26.69 -17.66 0.21
N VAL A 28 27.93 -17.62 -0.28
CA VAL A 28 29.13 -17.90 0.55
C VAL A 28 29.37 -16.80 1.59
N ALA A 29 29.16 -15.52 1.22
CA ALA A 29 29.23 -14.40 2.15
C ALA A 29 28.14 -14.47 3.25
N ILE A 30 26.94 -14.90 2.89
CA ILE A 30 25.83 -15.13 3.82
C ILE A 30 26.16 -16.29 4.77
N GLN A 31 26.80 -17.35 4.30
CA GLN A 31 27.11 -18.53 5.11
C GLN A 31 28.20 -18.28 6.17
N ALA A 32 29.18 -17.42 5.89
CA ALA A 32 30.16 -16.96 6.88
C ALA A 32 29.52 -16.08 7.97
N PHE A 33 28.45 -15.35 7.64
CA PHE A 33 27.70 -14.50 8.56
C PHE A 33 26.72 -15.25 9.48
N ARG A 34 26.38 -16.51 9.14
CA ARG A 34 25.46 -17.37 9.91
C ARG A 34 26.07 -17.97 11.19
N ARG A 35 27.39 -17.94 11.35
CA ARG A 35 28.08 -18.55 12.51
C ARG A 35 27.93 -17.76 13.83
N THR A 36 27.35 -16.56 13.79
CA THR A 36 27.15 -15.67 14.95
C THR A 36 25.68 -15.52 15.39
N GLY A 37 24.77 -16.40 14.93
CA GLY A 37 23.33 -16.14 14.79
C GLY A 37 22.36 -16.37 15.98
N GLU A 38 22.75 -16.96 17.12
CA GLU A 38 21.75 -17.28 18.16
C GLU A 38 21.13 -16.06 18.86
N LEU A 39 21.92 -15.01 19.14
CA LEU A 39 21.37 -13.74 19.64
C LEU A 39 20.50 -13.03 18.59
N LYS A 40 20.77 -13.29 17.31
CA LYS A 40 20.11 -12.64 16.17
C LYS A 40 18.73 -13.22 15.88
N ALA A 41 18.54 -14.52 16.09
CA ALA A 41 17.24 -15.17 15.91
C ALA A 41 16.20 -14.73 16.95
N LEU A 42 16.62 -14.47 18.19
CA LEU A 42 15.72 -13.96 19.24
C LEU A 42 15.25 -12.52 18.93
N ASP A 43 16.19 -11.67 18.50
CA ASP A 43 15.89 -10.29 18.10
C ASP A 43 14.94 -10.25 16.89
N LEU A 44 15.18 -11.12 15.90
CA LEU A 44 14.35 -11.23 14.71
C LEU A 44 12.91 -11.70 15.02
N ARG A 45 12.73 -12.59 16.02
CA ARG A 45 11.39 -12.98 16.51
C ARG A 45 10.67 -11.81 17.17
N LEU A 46 11.40 -10.98 17.90
CA LEU A 46 10.83 -9.82 18.59
C LEU A 46 10.43 -8.74 17.58
N GLU A 47 11.27 -8.48 16.58
CA GLU A 47 10.97 -7.61 15.45
C GLU A 47 9.77 -8.11 14.64
N LEU A 48 9.71 -9.42 14.35
CA LEU A 48 8.59 -10.03 13.64
C LEU A 48 7.27 -9.84 14.41
N ARG A 49 7.25 -10.12 15.73
CA ARG A 49 6.06 -9.89 16.56
C ARG A 49 5.64 -8.43 16.58
N ARG A 50 6.60 -7.50 16.63
CA ARG A 50 6.32 -6.07 16.60
C ARG A 50 5.72 -5.63 15.27
N THR A 51 6.29 -6.09 14.17
CA THR A 51 5.82 -5.75 12.81
C THR A 51 4.47 -6.39 12.51
N GLU A 52 4.23 -7.63 12.93
CA GLU A 52 2.92 -8.29 12.84
C GLU A 52 1.86 -7.58 13.69
N SER A 53 2.21 -7.15 14.91
CA SER A 53 1.30 -6.37 15.77
C SER A 53 0.95 -5.01 15.13
N THR A 54 1.93 -4.33 14.53
CA THR A 54 1.71 -3.05 13.85
C THR A 54 0.84 -3.25 12.60
N LEU A 55 1.18 -4.24 11.78
CA LEU A 55 0.42 -4.59 10.58
C LEU A 55 -1.03 -4.95 10.92
N ARG A 56 -1.27 -5.64 12.04
CA ARG A 56 -2.62 -5.99 12.50
C ARG A 56 -3.43 -4.74 12.86
N SER A 57 -2.83 -3.79 13.57
CA SER A 57 -3.47 -2.51 13.87
C SER A 57 -3.82 -1.76 12.58
N ASP A 58 -2.85 -1.62 11.68
CA ASP A 58 -3.03 -0.91 10.42
C ASP A 58 -4.13 -1.56 9.54
N ILE A 59 -4.22 -2.90 9.54
CA ILE A 59 -5.26 -3.65 8.82
C ILE A 59 -6.65 -3.38 9.41
N GLN A 60 -6.76 -3.26 10.75
CA GLN A 60 -8.02 -2.95 11.42
C GLN A 60 -8.50 -1.53 11.10
N ASP A 61 -7.58 -0.58 10.97
CA ASP A 61 -7.89 0.84 10.68
C ASP A 61 -8.21 1.10 9.19
N LEU A 62 -7.84 0.18 8.31
CA LEU A 62 -8.01 0.32 6.86
C LEU A 62 -9.47 0.45 6.42
N ILE A 63 -10.33 -0.48 6.85
CA ILE A 63 -11.76 -0.48 6.45
C ILE A 63 -12.47 0.79 6.94
N PRO A 64 -12.34 1.22 8.21
CA PRO A 64 -12.86 2.51 8.66
C PRO A 64 -12.39 3.70 7.82
N LEU A 65 -11.11 3.72 7.41
CA LEU A 65 -10.54 4.79 6.59
C LEU A 65 -11.15 4.83 5.19
N LEU A 66 -11.34 3.67 4.55
CA LEU A 66 -11.99 3.57 3.24
C LEU A 66 -13.45 4.05 3.32
N GLU A 67 -14.19 3.67 4.36
CA GLU A 67 -15.57 4.13 4.58
C GLU A 67 -15.65 5.64 4.82
N LEU A 68 -14.69 6.21 5.56
CA LEU A 68 -14.59 7.65 5.77
C LEU A 68 -14.37 8.39 4.45
N ALA A 69 -13.45 7.90 3.61
CA ALA A 69 -13.19 8.48 2.30
C ALA A 69 -14.43 8.45 1.39
N LYS A 70 -15.18 7.34 1.38
CA LYS A 70 -16.45 7.24 0.64
C LYS A 70 -17.47 8.28 1.12
N LYS A 71 -17.68 8.39 2.43
CA LYS A 71 -18.60 9.39 3.00
C LYS A 71 -18.18 10.83 2.67
N SER A 72 -16.89 11.11 2.69
CA SER A 72 -16.36 12.44 2.33
C SER A 72 -16.63 12.77 0.86
N ARG A 73 -16.22 11.87 -0.04
CA ARG A 73 -16.32 12.05 -1.49
C ARG A 73 -17.76 12.20 -1.95
N THR A 74 -18.66 11.35 -1.45
CA THR A 74 -20.09 11.39 -1.78
C THR A 74 -20.77 12.69 -1.33
N ARG A 75 -20.43 13.21 -0.14
CA ARG A 75 -20.93 14.51 0.33
C ARG A 75 -20.43 15.67 -0.53
N LEU A 76 -19.15 15.67 -0.89
CA LEU A 76 -18.59 16.71 -1.75
C LEU A 76 -19.22 16.68 -3.13
N ALA A 77 -19.34 15.50 -3.75
CA ALA A 77 -19.97 15.34 -5.05
C ALA A 77 -21.44 15.76 -5.04
N ALA A 78 -22.19 15.47 -3.96
CA ALA A 78 -23.55 15.96 -3.79
C ALA A 78 -23.62 17.48 -3.67
N ALA A 79 -22.72 18.10 -2.90
CA ALA A 79 -22.64 19.56 -2.77
C ALA A 79 -22.29 20.27 -4.10
N GLN A 80 -21.52 19.61 -4.96
CA GLN A 80 -21.16 20.10 -6.31
C GLN A 80 -22.23 19.78 -7.37
N GLY A 81 -23.30 19.07 -7.03
CA GLY A 81 -24.29 18.57 -8.00
C GLY A 81 -23.78 17.45 -8.91
N ASN A 82 -22.59 16.91 -8.65
CA ASN A 82 -21.89 15.93 -9.48
C ASN A 82 -22.02 14.48 -8.95
N PHE A 83 -22.92 14.21 -8.02
CA PHE A 83 -23.05 12.89 -7.39
C PHE A 83 -23.30 11.75 -8.38
N HIS A 84 -24.12 11.99 -9.42
CA HIS A 84 -24.42 11.01 -10.47
C HIS A 84 -23.48 11.09 -11.68
N SER A 85 -22.36 11.81 -11.56
CA SER A 85 -21.37 11.89 -12.64
C SER A 85 -20.68 10.54 -12.85
N ALA A 86 -20.30 10.27 -14.10
CA ALA A 86 -19.51 9.08 -14.45
C ALA A 86 -18.22 8.97 -13.62
N ALA A 87 -17.60 10.11 -13.27
CA ALA A 87 -16.41 10.17 -12.41
C ALA A 87 -16.68 9.67 -10.99
N THR A 88 -17.84 10.00 -10.40
CA THR A 88 -18.22 9.55 -9.05
C THR A 88 -18.57 8.05 -9.07
N THR A 89 -19.31 7.61 -10.08
CA THR A 89 -19.63 6.19 -10.27
C THR A 89 -18.38 5.33 -10.46
N HIS A 90 -17.44 5.78 -11.30
CA HIS A 90 -16.18 5.08 -11.51
C HIS A 90 -15.34 5.01 -10.22
N TRP A 91 -15.27 6.11 -9.46
CA TRP A 91 -14.56 6.13 -8.19
C TRP A 91 -15.20 5.18 -7.15
N LEU A 92 -16.54 5.11 -7.09
CA LEU A 92 -17.24 4.16 -6.22
C LEU A 92 -16.99 2.70 -6.60
N CYS A 93 -16.91 2.40 -7.90
CA CYS A 93 -16.54 1.07 -8.37
C CYS A 93 -15.11 0.69 -7.97
N GLN A 94 -14.15 1.63 -8.07
CA GLN A 94 -12.79 1.41 -7.56
C GLN A 94 -12.78 1.21 -6.04
N TRP A 95 -13.60 1.97 -5.31
CA TRP A 95 -13.75 1.80 -3.86
C TRP A 95 -14.30 0.41 -3.50
N ASP A 96 -15.30 -0.09 -4.23
CA ASP A 96 -15.85 -1.44 -3.99
C ASP A 96 -14.77 -2.52 -4.19
N ALA A 97 -13.95 -2.39 -5.25
CA ALA A 97 -12.84 -3.30 -5.51
C ALA A 97 -11.78 -3.26 -4.39
N ASP A 98 -11.38 -2.05 -3.98
CA ASP A 98 -10.37 -1.84 -2.94
C ASP A 98 -10.86 -2.31 -1.56
N VAL A 99 -12.14 -2.13 -1.24
CA VAL A 99 -12.75 -2.67 0.00
C VAL A 99 -12.78 -4.19 -0.04
N ALA A 100 -13.07 -4.81 -1.19
CA ALA A 100 -13.03 -6.26 -1.33
C ALA A 100 -11.61 -6.80 -1.13
N GLU A 101 -10.60 -6.10 -1.64
CA GLU A 101 -9.18 -6.43 -1.41
C GLU A 101 -8.79 -6.24 0.06
N ALA A 102 -9.16 -5.12 0.67
CA ALA A 102 -8.95 -4.85 2.09
C ALA A 102 -9.58 -5.94 2.98
N LYS A 103 -10.80 -6.38 2.69
CA LYS A 103 -11.46 -7.48 3.41
C LYS A 103 -10.71 -8.81 3.28
N LYS A 104 -10.13 -9.11 2.11
CA LYS A 104 -9.27 -10.29 1.92
C LYS A 104 -7.99 -10.19 2.76
N LEU A 105 -7.40 -9.00 2.87
CA LEU A 105 -6.24 -8.76 3.73
C LEU A 105 -6.59 -8.94 5.22
N VAL A 106 -7.75 -8.44 5.66
CA VAL A 106 -8.27 -8.66 7.03
C VAL A 106 -8.50 -10.14 7.30
N ALA A 107 -9.13 -10.87 6.38
CA ALA A 107 -9.34 -12.31 6.53
C ALA A 107 -8.03 -13.10 6.54
N GLY A 108 -7.04 -12.66 5.75
CA GLY A 108 -5.70 -13.21 5.72
C GLY A 108 -4.84 -12.85 6.94
N ALA A 109 -5.21 -11.81 7.71
CA ALA A 109 -4.48 -11.40 8.91
C ALA A 109 -4.51 -12.47 10.02
N SER A 110 -5.49 -13.37 10.02
CA SER A 110 -5.51 -14.54 10.89
C SER A 110 -4.33 -15.48 10.63
N ALA A 111 -3.81 -15.50 9.39
CA ALA A 111 -2.62 -16.27 9.05
C ALA A 111 -1.32 -15.63 9.56
N LEU A 112 -1.37 -14.40 10.12
CA LEU A 112 -0.26 -13.78 10.83
C LEU A 112 -0.09 -14.34 12.25
N ASP A 113 -1.10 -15.03 12.81
CA ASP A 113 -1.08 -15.54 14.19
C ASP A 113 -0.45 -16.94 14.32
N ILE A 114 0.54 -17.25 13.48
CA ILE A 114 1.23 -18.54 13.50
C ILE A 114 2.31 -18.51 14.57
N ASP A 115 2.33 -19.50 15.47
CA ASP A 115 3.39 -19.62 16.46
C ASP A 115 4.75 -19.88 15.79
N CYS A 116 5.59 -18.85 15.76
CA CYS A 116 6.93 -18.88 15.17
C CYS A 116 8.02 -19.30 16.18
N SER A 117 7.64 -19.84 17.35
CA SER A 117 8.57 -20.28 18.40
C SER A 117 9.55 -21.36 17.94
N SER A 118 9.12 -22.20 16.99
CA SER A 118 9.91 -23.31 16.42
C SER A 118 10.62 -22.95 15.11
N PHE A 119 10.42 -21.75 14.56
CA PHE A 119 10.95 -21.37 13.25
C PHE A 119 12.46 -21.17 13.31
N SER A 120 13.15 -21.65 12.27
CA SER A 120 14.56 -21.36 12.02
C SER A 120 14.75 -19.90 11.61
N GLN A 121 15.98 -19.38 11.76
CA GLN A 121 16.29 -17.99 11.40
C GLN A 121 15.92 -17.66 9.93
N ALA A 122 16.16 -18.58 9.00
CA ALA A 122 15.85 -18.36 7.59
C ALA A 122 14.33 -18.26 7.32
N GLU A 123 13.53 -19.02 8.07
CA GLU A 123 12.06 -18.96 7.98
C GLU A 123 11.51 -17.66 8.58
N LEU A 124 12.12 -17.18 9.66
CA LEU A 124 11.79 -15.88 10.27
C LEU A 124 12.13 -14.72 9.34
N GLU A 125 13.28 -14.73 8.67
CA GLU A 125 13.68 -13.71 7.68
C GLU A 125 12.71 -13.69 6.48
N ALA A 126 12.37 -14.86 5.93
CA ALA A 126 11.40 -14.97 4.84
C ALA A 126 10.03 -14.43 5.24
N ARG A 127 9.58 -14.74 6.46
CA ARG A 127 8.33 -14.25 7.03
C ARG A 127 8.35 -12.73 7.22
N LEU A 128 9.43 -12.17 7.75
CA LEU A 128 9.59 -10.73 7.92
C LEU A 128 9.46 -9.97 6.59
N VAL A 129 10.07 -10.49 5.53
CA VAL A 129 9.93 -9.94 4.16
C VAL A 129 8.47 -9.97 3.70
N THR A 130 7.73 -11.05 3.95
CA THR A 130 6.29 -11.12 3.60
C THR A 130 5.46 -10.12 4.39
N VAL A 131 5.72 -9.94 5.68
CA VAL A 131 5.03 -8.96 6.54
C VAL A 131 5.30 -7.54 6.06
N HIS A 132 6.56 -7.20 5.74
CA HIS A 132 6.89 -5.90 5.18
C HIS A 132 6.27 -5.64 3.81
N LYS A 133 6.16 -6.67 2.96
CA LYS A 133 5.45 -6.53 1.68
C LYS A 133 3.98 -6.17 1.90
N LEU A 134 3.31 -6.85 2.84
CA LEU A 134 1.93 -6.54 3.21
C LEU A 134 1.79 -5.13 3.80
N GLN A 135 2.69 -4.72 4.69
CA GLN A 135 2.73 -3.35 5.22
C GLN A 135 2.86 -2.31 4.11
N ARG A 136 3.68 -2.57 3.09
CA ARG A 136 3.84 -1.64 1.96
C ARG A 136 2.57 -1.53 1.12
N GLN A 137 1.91 -2.65 0.84
CA GLN A 137 0.63 -2.65 0.12
C GLN A 137 -0.45 -1.88 0.90
N LEU A 138 -0.49 -2.09 2.22
CA LEU A 138 -1.39 -1.41 3.12
C LEU A 138 -1.13 0.10 3.19
N ALA A 139 0.14 0.50 3.28
CA ALA A 139 0.54 1.91 3.27
C ALA A 139 0.19 2.59 1.94
N GLN A 140 0.32 1.90 0.80
CA GLN A 140 -0.11 2.42 -0.49
C GLN A 140 -1.62 2.64 -0.55
N LEU A 141 -2.41 1.66 -0.10
CA LEU A 141 -3.87 1.78 -0.10
C LEU A 141 -4.33 2.90 0.85
N SER A 142 -3.79 2.92 2.08
CA SER A 142 -4.08 3.97 3.06
C SER A 142 -3.70 5.35 2.53
N GLY A 143 -2.50 5.49 1.94
CA GLY A 143 -2.03 6.75 1.37
C GLY A 143 -2.90 7.26 0.22
N LYS A 144 -3.40 6.37 -0.65
CA LYS A 144 -4.36 6.72 -1.71
C LYS A 144 -5.61 7.38 -1.14
N TYR A 145 -6.19 6.80 -0.09
CA TYR A 145 -7.44 7.30 0.51
C TYR A 145 -7.23 8.52 1.40
N GLN A 146 -6.11 8.61 2.11
CA GLN A 146 -5.73 9.83 2.84
C GLN A 146 -5.54 11.02 1.87
N SER A 147 -4.90 10.79 0.73
CA SER A 147 -4.75 11.80 -0.32
C SER A 147 -6.10 12.21 -0.91
N SER A 148 -7.03 11.26 -1.09
CA SER A 148 -8.39 11.58 -1.52
C SER A 148 -9.14 12.42 -0.48
N LEU A 149 -8.99 12.13 0.81
CA LEU A 149 -9.60 12.94 1.88
C LEU A 149 -9.06 14.37 1.89
N ALA A 150 -7.74 14.54 1.75
CA ALA A 150 -7.12 15.86 1.67
C ALA A 150 -7.60 16.66 0.45
N ALA A 151 -7.76 16.00 -0.70
CA ALA A 151 -8.32 16.61 -1.90
C ALA A 151 -9.79 17.02 -1.69
N ASP A 152 -10.59 16.18 -1.03
CA ASP A 152 -11.98 16.51 -0.71
C ASP A 152 -12.09 17.69 0.26
N ASP A 153 -11.20 17.77 1.27
CA ASP A 153 -11.13 18.91 2.20
C ASP A 153 -10.82 20.21 1.48
N SER A 154 -9.84 20.19 0.57
CA SER A 154 -9.57 21.33 -0.31
C SER A 154 -10.81 21.70 -1.12
N GLY A 155 -11.51 20.73 -1.73
CA GLY A 155 -12.74 20.97 -2.47
C GLY A 155 -13.85 21.61 -1.64
N ARG A 156 -14.00 21.22 -0.36
CA ARG A 156 -14.94 21.84 0.57
C ARG A 156 -14.61 23.31 0.86
N GLU A 157 -13.33 23.63 1.04
CA GLU A 157 -12.91 25.01 1.27
C GLU A 157 -13.20 25.93 0.07
N HIS A 158 -12.98 25.44 -1.14
CA HIS A 158 -13.32 26.19 -2.36
C HIS A 158 -14.83 26.48 -2.45
N LEU A 159 -15.68 25.47 -2.21
CA LEU A 159 -17.14 25.67 -2.20
C LEU A 159 -17.59 26.70 -1.15
N ARG A 160 -16.99 26.69 0.04
CA ARG A 160 -17.27 27.69 1.07
C ARG A 160 -16.81 29.08 0.67
N ALA A 161 -15.69 29.20 -0.03
CA ALA A 161 -15.21 30.47 -0.56
C ALA A 161 -16.19 31.02 -1.63
N ASP A 162 -16.59 30.18 -2.59
CA ASP A 162 -17.53 30.54 -3.66
C ASP A 162 -18.87 31.00 -3.08
N GLN A 163 -19.42 30.25 -2.10
CA GLN A 163 -20.67 30.60 -1.45
C GLN A 163 -20.58 31.95 -0.71
N ARG A 164 -19.44 32.26 -0.09
CA ARG A 164 -19.19 33.57 0.56
C ARG A 164 -19.19 34.70 -0.46
N VAL A 165 -18.51 34.52 -1.60
CA VAL A 165 -18.48 35.51 -2.70
C VAL A 165 -19.87 35.76 -3.25
N ILE A 166 -20.65 34.71 -3.54
CA ILE A 166 -22.03 34.84 -4.04
C ILE A 166 -22.92 35.57 -3.04
N THR A 167 -22.81 35.21 -1.76
CA THR A 167 -23.60 35.84 -0.69
C THR A 167 -23.24 37.32 -0.56
N GLN A 168 -21.96 37.67 -0.63
CA GLN A 168 -21.51 39.06 -0.58
C GLN A 168 -21.94 39.86 -1.82
N ALA A 169 -21.87 39.28 -3.02
CA ALA A 169 -22.37 39.92 -4.24
C ALA A 169 -23.89 40.20 -4.20
N ARG A 170 -24.66 39.29 -3.60
CA ARG A 170 -26.10 39.49 -3.35
C ARG A 170 -26.36 40.60 -2.33
N LEU A 171 -25.56 40.69 -1.26
CA LEU A 171 -25.66 41.78 -0.27
C LEU A 171 -25.28 43.15 -0.88
N ASP A 172 -24.32 43.18 -1.79
CA ASP A 172 -23.89 44.37 -2.52
C ASP A 172 -24.87 44.80 -3.64
N GLY A 173 -25.94 44.03 -3.89
CA GLY A 173 -26.91 44.31 -4.96
C GLY A 173 -26.37 44.15 -6.39
N LYS A 174 -25.28 43.39 -6.57
CA LYS A 174 -24.65 43.13 -7.88
C LYS A 174 -25.26 41.90 -8.59
N LEU A 175 -26.21 41.22 -7.96
CA LEU A 175 -26.94 40.04 -8.43
C LEU A 175 -28.43 40.17 -8.10
#